data_AF-A0A963HJC0-F1
#
_entry.id   AF-A0A963HJC0-F1
#
_cell.length_a   1.000
_cell.length_b   1.000
_cell.length_c   1.000
_cell.angle_alpha   90.00
_cell.angle_beta   90.00
_cell.angle_gamma   90.00
#
_symmetry.space_group_name_H-M   'P 1'
#
loop_
_entity.id
_entity.type
_entity.pdbx_description
1 polymer ?
#
loop_
_entity_poly.entity_id
_entity_poly.type
_entity_poly.pdbx_seq_one_letter_code
_entity_poly.pdbx_strand_id
1 'polypeptide(L)'
;MAGFENYQETTRRIEDEIEHMGVALDVDWSDEAQVRALAREALDHSQDRIREAAASPDDHRLGAKVTLFGLASLMLRTMEESAGVGIESHGGPVWKAFGRALWLEAQQRREGKA
;
A
#
# COMPACT_ATOMS: atom_id res chain seq x y z
N MET A 1 1.58 18.02 -22.03
CA MET A 1 1.10 16.71 -22.53
C MET A 1 2.09 15.64 -22.08
N ALA A 2 1.82 14.95 -20.98
CA ALA A 2 2.65 13.82 -20.50
C ALA A 2 1.78 12.83 -19.69
N GLY A 3 0.54 12.57 -20.13
CA GLY A 3 -0.46 11.83 -19.35
C GLY A 3 -0.48 10.31 -19.55
N PHE A 4 0.55 9.74 -20.19
CA PHE A 4 0.71 8.29 -20.35
C PHE A 4 2.08 7.87 -19.79
N GLU A 5 2.46 8.42 -18.64
CA GLU A 5 3.58 7.87 -17.88
C GLU A 5 3.22 6.41 -17.56
N ASN A 6 4.04 5.51 -18.10
CA ASN A 6 3.91 4.06 -18.16
C ASN A 6 3.32 3.45 -16.87
N TYR A 7 1.98 3.38 -16.74
CA TYR A 7 1.30 2.88 -15.54
C TYR A 7 1.79 1.50 -15.13
N GLN A 8 2.20 0.67 -16.10
CA GLN A 8 2.81 -0.64 -15.85
C GLN A 8 4.18 -0.53 -15.16
N GLU A 9 5.01 0.42 -15.56
CA GLU A 9 6.31 0.67 -14.93
C GLU A 9 6.14 1.26 -13.53
N THR A 10 5.21 2.21 -13.36
CA THR A 10 4.85 2.74 -12.04
C THR A 10 4.34 1.64 -11.12
N THR A 11 3.41 0.81 -11.60
CA THR A 11 2.90 -0.36 -10.88
C THR A 11 4.04 -1.29 -10.44
N ARG A 12 4.95 -1.61 -11.36
CA ARG A 12 6.08 -2.50 -11.08
C ARG A 12 7.05 -1.91 -10.04
N ARG A 13 7.36 -0.61 -10.13
CA ARG A 13 8.23 0.05 -9.15
C ARG A 13 7.61 0.10 -7.76
N ILE A 14 6.30 0.38 -7.69
CA ILE A 14 5.58 0.37 -6.42
C ILE A 14 5.58 -1.05 -5.84
N GLU A 15 5.30 -2.07 -6.67
CA GLU A 15 5.31 -3.46 -6.21
C GLU A 15 6.68 -3.92 -5.71
N ASP A 16 7.76 -3.60 -6.41
CA ASP A 16 9.14 -3.93 -6.01
C ASP A 16 9.50 -3.33 -4.63
N GLU A 17 9.12 -2.07 -4.40
CA GLU A 17 9.33 -1.42 -3.11
C GLU A 17 8.43 -1.99 -2.01
N ILE A 18 7.18 -2.37 -2.33
CA ILE A 18 6.30 -3.06 -1.38
C ILE A 18 6.90 -4.42 -0.99
N GLU A 19 7.41 -5.18 -1.96
CA GLU A 19 8.11 -6.45 -1.72
C GLU A 19 9.32 -6.26 -0.80
N HIS A 20 10.14 -5.26 -1.06
CA HIS A 20 11.29 -4.92 -0.23
C HIS A 20 10.88 -4.55 1.22
N MET A 21 9.85 -3.73 1.38
CA MET A 21 9.33 -3.40 2.72
C MET A 21 8.73 -4.62 3.41
N GLY A 22 8.10 -5.54 2.65
CA GLY A 22 7.62 -6.82 3.15
C GLY A 22 8.73 -7.67 3.75
N VAL A 23 9.89 -7.75 3.08
CA VAL A 23 11.07 -8.44 3.61
C VAL A 23 11.57 -7.79 4.91
N ALA A 24 11.66 -6.46 4.95
CA ALA A 24 12.11 -5.74 6.15
C ALA A 24 11.17 -5.91 7.36
N LEU A 25 9.88 -6.17 7.10
CA LEU A 25 8.84 -6.27 8.12
C LEU A 25 8.47 -7.71 8.49
N ASP A 26 9.03 -8.70 7.78
CA ASP A 26 8.70 -10.13 7.85
C ASP A 26 7.22 -10.41 7.51
N VAL A 27 6.80 -9.92 6.34
CA VAL A 27 5.43 -10.05 5.83
C VAL A 27 5.31 -11.27 4.92
N ASP A 28 4.38 -12.16 5.26
CA ASP A 28 3.88 -13.19 4.38
C ASP A 28 2.67 -12.66 3.59
N TRP A 29 2.89 -12.31 2.33
CA TRP A 29 1.85 -11.81 1.44
C TRP A 29 0.76 -12.84 1.10
N SER A 30 0.95 -14.11 1.45
CA SER A 30 -0.07 -15.16 1.34
C SER A 30 -0.95 -15.28 2.59
N ASP A 31 -0.53 -14.73 3.72
CA ASP A 31 -1.36 -14.63 4.93
C ASP A 31 -2.34 -13.47 4.79
N GLU A 32 -3.56 -13.78 4.32
CA GLU A 32 -4.61 -12.78 4.15
C GLU A 32 -4.91 -11.99 5.45
N ALA A 33 -4.79 -12.60 6.63
CA ALA A 33 -5.06 -11.93 7.89
C ALA A 33 -3.97 -10.91 8.23
N GLN A 34 -2.70 -11.28 8.02
CA GLN A 34 -1.56 -10.38 8.23
C GLN A 34 -1.61 -9.19 7.25
N VAL A 35 -1.82 -9.47 5.96
CA VAL A 35 -1.90 -8.42 4.92
C VAL A 35 -3.09 -7.48 5.18
N ARG A 36 -4.22 -8.02 5.64
CA ARG A 36 -5.40 -7.22 6.01
C ARG A 36 -5.17 -6.34 7.24
N ALA A 37 -4.45 -6.84 8.24
CA ALA A 37 -4.05 -6.03 9.40
C ALA A 37 -3.13 -4.87 8.99
N LEU A 38 -2.16 -5.12 8.11
CA LEU A 38 -1.28 -4.08 7.56
C LEU A 38 -2.06 -3.03 6.77
N ALA A 39 -3.00 -3.46 5.92
CA ALA A 39 -3.86 -2.57 5.14
C ALA A 39 -4.71 -1.66 6.04
N ARG A 40 -5.32 -2.23 7.10
CA ARG A 40 -6.08 -1.44 8.09
C ARG A 40 -5.19 -0.41 8.76
N GLU A 41 -4.01 -0.81 9.21
CA GLU A 41 -3.11 0.08 9.91
C GLU A 41 -2.60 1.21 9.00
N ALA A 42 -2.35 0.93 7.71
CA ALA A 42 -2.02 1.95 6.72
C ALA A 42 -3.12 3.01 6.57
N LEU A 43 -4.38 2.59 6.62
CA LEU A 43 -5.53 3.49 6.44
C LEU A 43 -5.89 4.29 7.70
N ASP A 44 -5.73 3.70 8.88
CA ASP A 44 -6.23 4.26 10.15
C ASP A 44 -5.14 4.90 11.02
N HIS A 45 -3.89 4.42 10.94
CA HIS A 45 -2.82 4.80 11.87
C HIS A 45 -1.58 5.38 11.19
N SER A 46 -1.62 5.68 9.88
CA SER A 46 -0.45 6.18 9.15
C SER A 46 0.14 7.46 9.75
N GLN A 47 -0.70 8.41 10.17
CA GLN A 47 -0.23 9.67 10.77
C GLN A 47 0.47 9.46 12.13
N ASP A 48 -0.04 8.54 12.94
CA ASP A 48 0.55 8.24 14.24
C ASP A 48 1.91 7.52 14.07
N ARG A 49 1.98 6.55 13.15
CA ARG A 49 3.24 5.87 12.82
C ARG A 49 4.30 6.80 12.22
N ILE A 50 3.91 7.78 11.41
CA ILE A 50 4.82 8.82 10.91
C ILE A 50 5.43 9.61 12.07
N ARG A 51 4.62 10.04 13.05
CA ARG A 51 5.12 10.79 14.21
C ARG A 51 6.06 9.94 15.07
N GLU A 52 5.71 8.67 15.29
CA GLU A 52 6.55 7.74 16.05
C GLU A 52 7.89 7.47 15.35
N ALA A 53 7.89 7.28 14.03
CA ALA A 53 9.11 7.09 13.24
C ALA A 53 10.02 8.31 13.30
N ALA A 54 9.45 9.52 13.23
CA ALA A 54 10.21 10.76 13.37
C ALA A 54 10.83 10.91 14.76
N ALA A 55 10.18 10.39 15.80
CA ALA A 55 10.70 10.39 17.17
C ALA A 55 11.74 9.30 17.44
N SER A 56 11.77 8.23 16.62
CA SER A 56 12.70 7.10 16.77
C SER A 56 13.39 6.76 15.43
N PRO A 57 14.32 7.60 14.94
CA PRO A 57 14.95 7.43 13.63
C PRO A 57 15.74 6.13 13.47
N ASP A 58 16.22 5.56 14.58
CA ASP A 58 16.98 4.31 14.61
C ASP A 58 16.09 3.05 14.54
N ASP A 59 14.76 3.19 14.67
CA ASP A 59 13.83 2.07 14.50
C ASP A 59 13.55 1.84 13.01
N HIS A 60 14.43 1.05 12.39
CA HIS A 60 14.34 0.69 10.98
C HIS A 60 13.04 -0.06 10.63
N ARG A 61 12.46 -0.81 11.56
CA ARG A 61 11.21 -1.54 11.33
C ARG A 61 10.05 -0.56 11.24
N LEU A 62 10.01 0.43 12.13
CA LEU A 62 9.00 1.48 12.10
C LEU A 62 9.15 2.37 10.84
N GLY A 63 10.39 2.67 10.44
CA GLY A 63 10.68 3.36 9.18
C GLY A 63 10.15 2.61 7.94
N ALA A 64 10.43 1.30 7.84
CA ALA A 64 9.91 0.47 6.75
C ALA A 64 8.37 0.45 6.70
N LYS A 65 7.72 0.47 7.87
CA LYS A 65 6.26 0.52 7.98
C LYS A 65 5.68 1.83 7.47
N VAL A 66 6.29 2.96 7.81
CA VAL A 66 5.87 4.27 7.30
C VAL A 66 6.03 4.36 5.78
N THR A 67 7.15 3.86 5.25
CA THR A 67 7.36 3.77 3.80
C THR A 67 6.29 2.91 3.13
N LEU A 68 6.01 1.73 3.67
CA LEU A 68 4.96 0.83 3.16
C LEU A 68 3.59 1.51 3.14
N PHE A 69 3.26 2.32 4.15
CA PHE A 69 1.98 3.04 4.20
C PHE A 69 1.90 4.18 3.18
N GLY A 70 3.02 4.83 2.89
CA GLY A 70 3.14 5.76 1.77
C GLY A 70 2.90 5.05 0.42
N LEU A 71 3.53 3.89 0.23
CA LEU A 71 3.35 3.06 -0.97
C LEU A 71 1.90 2.57 -1.12
N ALA A 72 1.23 2.18 -0.03
CA ALA A 72 -0.18 1.80 -0.03
C ALA A 72 -1.08 2.95 -0.55
N SER A 73 -0.79 4.18 -0.15
CA SER A 73 -1.52 5.36 -0.62
C SER A 73 -1.29 5.63 -2.11
N LEU A 74 -0.03 5.49 -2.57
CA LEU A 74 0.32 5.65 -3.98
C LEU A 74 -0.29 4.54 -4.85
N MET A 75 -0.33 3.32 -4.33
CA MET A 75 -0.95 2.17 -4.96
C MET A 75 -2.46 2.39 -5.19
N LEU A 76 -3.20 2.77 -4.15
CA LEU A 76 -4.64 3.07 -4.26
C LEU A 76 -4.92 4.15 -5.30
N ARG A 77 -4.15 5.24 -5.26
CA ARG A 77 -4.26 6.33 -6.23
C ARG A 77 -3.98 5.85 -7.67
N THR A 78 -2.94 5.05 -7.85
CA THR A 78 -2.58 4.47 -9.16
C THR A 78 -3.70 3.58 -9.70
N MET A 79 -4.29 2.76 -8.85
CA MET A 79 -5.43 1.89 -9.20
C MET A 79 -6.68 2.72 -9.57
N GLU A 80 -7.00 3.78 -8.81
CA GLU A 80 -8.12 4.67 -9.09
C GLU A 80 -7.94 5.42 -10.42
N GLU A 81 -6.74 5.98 -10.65
CA GLU A 81 -6.40 6.69 -11.89
C GLU A 81 -6.43 5.75 -13.10
N SER A 82 -5.91 4.52 -12.97
CA SER A 82 -5.90 3.54 -14.07
C SER A 82 -7.31 3.05 -14.42
N ALA A 83 -8.15 2.79 -13.42
CA ALA A 83 -9.55 2.43 -13.61
C ALA A 83 -10.33 3.54 -14.33
N GLY A 84 -10.05 4.81 -14.02
CA GLY A 84 -10.68 5.98 -14.65
C GLY A 84 -10.36 6.14 -16.15
N VAL A 85 -9.26 5.55 -16.63
CA VAL A 85 -8.87 5.56 -18.05
C VAL A 85 -9.06 4.21 -18.75
N GLY A 86 -9.71 3.25 -18.09
CA GLY A 86 -10.00 1.92 -18.63
C GLY A 86 -8.78 0.98 -18.72
N ILE A 87 -7.71 1.27 -17.96
CA ILE A 87 -6.51 0.43 -17.88
C ILE A 87 -6.55 -0.36 -16.57
N GLU A 88 -6.56 -1.69 -16.67
CA GLU A 88 -6.29 -2.55 -15.53
C GLU A 88 -4.80 -2.53 -15.21
N SER A 89 -4.42 -1.99 -14.05
CA SER A 89 -3.04 -2.06 -13.57
C SER A 89 -2.70 -3.52 -13.25
N HIS A 90 -1.94 -4.17 -14.13
CA HIS A 90 -1.53 -5.57 -13.98
C HIS A 90 -0.27 -5.68 -13.11
N GLY A 91 -0.44 -5.54 -11.80
CA GLY A 91 0.60 -5.93 -10.83
C GLY A 91 0.66 -7.44 -10.59
N GLY A 92 1.76 -7.89 -10.01
CA GLY A 92 2.01 -9.26 -9.59
C GLY A 92 1.23 -9.69 -8.33
N PRO A 93 1.66 -10.79 -7.68
CA PRO A 93 0.95 -11.38 -6.55
C PRO A 93 0.85 -10.45 -5.34
N VAL A 94 1.92 -9.71 -5.02
CA VAL A 94 1.97 -8.81 -3.87
C VAL A 94 1.05 -7.61 -4.11
N TRP A 95 1.08 -7.03 -5.31
CA TRP A 95 0.14 -6.00 -5.70
C TRP A 95 -1.31 -6.48 -5.55
N LYS A 96 -1.65 -7.67 -6.04
CA LYS A 96 -3.03 -8.19 -5.94
C LYS A 96 -3.45 -8.43 -4.49
N ALA A 97 -2.59 -9.04 -3.69
CA ALA A 97 -2.87 -9.35 -2.29
C ALA A 97 -3.11 -8.06 -1.48
N PHE A 98 -2.16 -7.13 -1.56
CA PHE A 98 -2.23 -5.90 -0.77
C PHE A 98 -3.32 -4.95 -1.27
N GLY A 99 -3.50 -4.85 -2.59
CA GLY A 99 -4.55 -4.01 -3.19
C GLY A 99 -5.94 -4.49 -2.84
N ARG A 100 -6.17 -5.81 -2.85
CA ARG A 100 -7.44 -6.41 -2.38
C ARG A 100 -7.68 -6.09 -0.91
N ALA A 101 -6.67 -6.24 -0.05
CA ALA A 101 -6.78 -5.93 1.36
C ALA A 101 -7.09 -4.43 1.62
N LEU A 102 -6.37 -3.53 0.94
CA LEU A 102 -6.60 -2.08 1.02
C LEU A 102 -8.00 -1.71 0.57
N TRP A 103 -8.49 -2.29 -0.53
CA TRP A 103 -9.84 -2.05 -1.01
C TRP A 103 -10.90 -2.52 -0.01
N LEU A 104 -10.77 -3.72 0.54
CA LEU A 104 -11.71 -4.27 1.53
C LEU A 104 -11.77 -3.41 2.80
N GLU A 105 -10.62 -3.00 3.34
CA GLU A 105 -10.57 -2.14 4.52
C GLU A 105 -11.07 -0.72 4.22
N ALA A 106 -10.75 -0.16 3.06
CA ALA A 106 -11.28 1.15 2.65
C ALA A 106 -12.80 1.14 2.45
N GLN A 107 -13.37 0.03 1.94
CA GLN A 107 -14.83 -0.13 1.85
C GLN A 107 -15.46 -0.26 3.24
N GLN A 108 -14.91 -1.10 4.12
CA GLN A 108 -15.39 -1.20 5.50
C GLN A 108 -15.37 0.16 6.23
N ARG A 109 -14.32 0.97 6.01
CA ARG A 109 -14.23 2.32 6.57
C ARG A 109 -15.30 3.27 6.03
N ARG A 110 -15.70 3.11 4.76
CA ARG A 110 -16.78 3.90 4.15
C ARG A 110 -18.15 3.48 4.70
N GLU A 111 -18.39 2.18 4.82
CA GLU A 111 -19.64 1.62 5.34
C GLU A 111 -19.83 1.86 6.85
N GLY A 112 -18.76 1.77 7.64
CA GLY A 112 -18.80 2.04 9.09
C GLY A 112 -18.91 3.52 9.47
N LYS A 113 -18.90 4.43 8.49
CA LYS A 113 -19.15 5.87 8.68
C LYS A 113 -20.58 6.30 8.28
N ALA A 114 -21.45 5.35 7.90
CA ALA A 114 -22.85 5.57 7.56
C ALA A 114 -23.78 5.47 8.77
#